data_AF-A0A3L6J7K1-F1
#
_entry.id   AF-A0A3L6J7K1-F1
#
_cell.length_a   1.000
_cell.length_b   1.000
_cell.length_c   1.000
_cell.angle_alpha   90.00
_cell.angle_beta   90.00
_cell.angle_gamma   90.00
#
_symmetry.space_group_name_H-M   'P 1'
#
loop_
_entity.id
_entity.type
_entity.pdbx_description
1 polymer ?
#
loop_
_entity_poly.entity_id
_entity_poly.type
_entity_poly.pdbx_seq_one_letter_code
_entity_poly.pdbx_strand_id
1 'polypeptide(L)'
;MSSYLKTNKFIVAVLVLSVIIGGLTFSNLPGPATPTSVQTVNGVTYNFADYNSLTHEQLAIFNYLNTIVSHEYQPYGSWTGWNAENFVGLHHYALAFMAYATASFFESTPGYRSDYYRNFAYDLIEKMNTTEALWHNDSVEFREWANPAYGFTQYHYPNATNSSDLYVGGFRGPANIMWTGHYALMMELYERNFLLGNMTSEIDWFVRDWNNTLTTDGYGNAKEGGIFGVGLIPCEPYIVFVQCNSIPIYATELYDNLYGTHYMEGGMWDYGL
;
A
#
# COMPACT_ATOMS: atom_id res chain seq x y z
N MET A 1 12.02 -27.92 -20.47
CA MET A 1 11.43 -26.79 -19.73
C MET A 1 12.35 -26.52 -18.54
N SER A 2 13.36 -25.71 -18.81
CA SER A 2 14.69 -25.77 -18.18
C SER A 2 14.87 -24.74 -17.09
N SER A 3 15.95 -24.93 -16.33
CA SER A 3 16.49 -24.18 -15.18
C SER A 3 16.42 -22.65 -15.17
N TYR A 4 15.96 -21.99 -16.23
CA TYR A 4 15.84 -20.54 -16.35
C TYR A 4 14.74 -19.91 -15.48
N LEU A 5 13.64 -20.63 -15.20
CA LEU A 5 12.55 -20.09 -14.36
C LEU A 5 12.88 -20.07 -12.87
N LYS A 6 13.87 -20.84 -12.40
CA LYS A 6 14.25 -20.90 -10.98
C LYS A 6 15.26 -19.82 -10.56
N THR A 7 15.98 -19.21 -11.51
CA THR A 7 17.02 -18.21 -11.24
C THR A 7 16.56 -16.76 -11.38
N ASN A 8 15.34 -16.52 -11.85
CA ASN A 8 14.87 -15.18 -12.16
C ASN A 8 13.68 -14.80 -11.28
N LYS A 9 13.93 -14.69 -9.97
CA LYS A 9 12.97 -14.15 -8.99
C LYS A 9 12.43 -12.77 -9.42
N PHE A 10 13.22 -12.02 -10.17
CA PHE A 10 12.84 -10.75 -10.81
C PHE A 10 11.73 -10.94 -11.84
N ILE A 11 11.83 -11.92 -12.75
CA ILE A 11 10.75 -12.23 -13.70
C ILE A 11 9.50 -12.70 -12.98
N VAL A 12 9.62 -13.52 -11.93
CA VAL A 12 8.44 -13.99 -11.16
C VAL A 12 7.78 -12.85 -10.38
N ALA A 13 8.55 -11.96 -9.76
CA ALA A 13 8.04 -10.79 -9.06
C ALA A 13 7.41 -9.78 -10.03
N VAL A 14 8.05 -9.53 -11.18
CA VAL A 14 7.47 -8.74 -12.27
C VAL A 14 6.22 -9.43 -12.82
N LEU A 15 6.16 -10.76 -12.92
CA LEU A 15 4.95 -11.48 -13.33
C LEU A 15 3.84 -11.36 -12.28
N VAL A 16 4.16 -11.45 -10.99
CA VAL A 16 3.18 -11.33 -9.90
C VAL A 16 2.68 -9.89 -9.81
N LEU A 17 3.56 -8.90 -9.91
CA LEU A 17 3.17 -7.49 -10.01
C LEU A 17 2.43 -7.21 -11.31
N SER A 18 2.78 -7.83 -12.43
CA SER A 18 2.05 -7.70 -13.70
C SER A 18 0.73 -8.47 -13.68
N VAL A 19 0.55 -9.48 -12.82
CA VAL A 19 -0.72 -10.20 -12.61
C VAL A 19 -1.59 -9.46 -11.59
N ILE A 20 -1.00 -8.79 -10.61
CA ILE A 20 -1.71 -7.89 -9.70
C ILE A 20 -2.08 -6.64 -10.50
N ILE A 21 -1.13 -5.85 -10.97
CA ILE A 21 -1.34 -4.64 -11.80
C ILE A 21 -2.08 -4.94 -13.10
N GLY A 22 -1.76 -6.00 -13.83
CA GLY A 22 -2.51 -6.44 -15.02
C GLY A 22 -3.87 -7.07 -14.70
N GLY A 23 -4.05 -7.67 -13.51
CA GLY A 23 -5.37 -8.05 -12.99
C GLY A 23 -6.20 -6.84 -12.57
N LEU A 24 -5.53 -5.74 -12.19
CA LEU A 24 -6.13 -4.44 -11.88
C LEU A 24 -6.44 -3.62 -13.14
N THR A 25 -5.82 -3.90 -14.30
CA THR A 25 -5.94 -3.07 -15.53
C THR A 25 -6.44 -3.80 -16.78
N PHE A 26 -6.34 -5.13 -16.89
CA PHE A 26 -6.76 -5.91 -18.05
C PHE A 26 -7.54 -7.17 -17.66
N SER A 27 -8.83 -6.99 -17.39
CA SER A 27 -9.89 -7.84 -17.95
C SER A 27 -9.57 -9.34 -18.13
N ASN A 28 -9.73 -10.12 -17.07
CA ASN A 28 -10.56 -11.32 -17.20
C ASN A 28 -11.90 -10.99 -16.55
N LEU A 29 -12.69 -10.16 -17.25
CA LEU A 29 -14.11 -10.13 -17.01
C LEU A 29 -14.61 -11.56 -17.28
N PRO A 30 -15.25 -12.25 -16.31
CA PRO A 30 -16.03 -13.43 -16.65
C PRO A 30 -17.01 -13.05 -17.78
N GLY A 31 -17.36 -14.03 -18.62
CA GLY A 31 -18.35 -13.85 -19.67
C GLY A 31 -19.64 -13.20 -19.13
N PRO A 32 -20.45 -12.58 -20.00
CA PRO A 32 -21.53 -11.67 -19.62
C PRO A 32 -22.34 -12.21 -18.43
N ALA A 33 -22.40 -11.40 -17.36
CA ALA A 33 -23.17 -11.75 -16.18
C ALA A 33 -24.63 -12.00 -16.55
N THR A 34 -25.25 -12.95 -15.84
CA THR A 34 -26.69 -13.12 -15.91
C THR A 34 -27.34 -11.84 -15.33
N PRO A 35 -28.24 -11.15 -16.05
CA PRO A 35 -28.75 -9.85 -15.63
C PRO A 35 -29.36 -9.93 -14.24
N THR A 36 -28.80 -9.18 -13.28
CA THR A 36 -29.44 -8.97 -11.98
C THR A 36 -30.05 -7.57 -11.93
N SER A 37 -31.20 -7.55 -11.29
CA SER A 37 -32.35 -6.68 -11.59
C SER A 37 -32.18 -5.19 -11.26
N VAL A 38 -33.06 -4.41 -11.87
CA VAL A 38 -33.43 -3.05 -11.44
C VAL A 38 -33.90 -3.07 -9.98
N GLN A 39 -33.29 -2.25 -9.11
CA GLN A 39 -33.77 -2.04 -7.74
C GLN A 39 -34.12 -0.58 -7.52
N THR A 40 -35.13 -0.31 -6.69
CA THR A 40 -35.48 1.06 -6.28
C THR A 40 -35.20 1.23 -4.80
N VAL A 41 -34.27 2.12 -4.46
CA VAL A 41 -33.88 2.45 -3.08
C VAL A 41 -34.23 3.92 -2.84
N ASN A 42 -35.07 4.20 -1.85
CA ASN A 42 -35.53 5.56 -1.50
C ASN A 42 -36.10 6.36 -2.68
N GLY A 43 -36.82 5.69 -3.59
CA GLY A 43 -37.43 6.33 -4.76
C GLY A 43 -36.48 6.56 -5.95
N VAL A 44 -35.21 6.19 -5.83
CA VAL A 44 -34.24 6.22 -6.93
C VAL A 44 -34.09 4.82 -7.49
N THR A 45 -34.28 4.68 -8.80
CA THR A 45 -34.16 3.40 -9.52
C THR A 45 -32.73 3.22 -10.04
N TYR A 46 -32.07 2.15 -9.59
CA TYR A 46 -30.74 1.76 -10.01
C TYR A 46 -30.84 0.54 -10.92
N ASN A 47 -30.23 0.62 -12.10
CA ASN A 47 -30.08 -0.51 -12.99
C ASN A 47 -28.72 -1.17 -12.73
N PHE A 48 -28.73 -2.35 -12.11
CA PHE A 48 -27.53 -3.13 -11.83
C PHE A 48 -27.19 -4.15 -12.92
N ALA A 49 -27.86 -4.10 -14.08
CA ALA A 49 -27.67 -5.07 -15.16
C ALA A 49 -26.24 -5.13 -15.71
N ASP A 50 -25.48 -4.04 -15.58
CA ASP A 50 -24.07 -3.95 -16.02
C ASP A 50 -23.06 -4.23 -14.90
N TYR A 51 -23.53 -4.45 -13.67
CA TYR A 51 -22.68 -4.69 -12.50
C TYR A 51 -22.53 -6.20 -12.28
N ASN A 52 -21.29 -6.70 -12.34
CA ASN A 52 -21.01 -8.06 -11.92
C ASN A 52 -21.33 -8.21 -10.43
N SER A 53 -22.32 -9.03 -10.09
CA SER A 53 -22.62 -9.35 -8.69
C SER A 53 -21.54 -10.25 -8.11
N LEU A 54 -21.01 -9.91 -6.94
CA LEU A 54 -20.15 -10.81 -6.17
C LEU A 54 -20.89 -12.12 -5.88
N THR A 55 -20.18 -13.25 -5.96
CA THR A 55 -20.74 -14.54 -5.54
C THR A 55 -20.91 -14.57 -4.02
N HIS A 56 -21.76 -15.48 -3.51
CA HIS A 56 -21.94 -15.64 -2.07
C HIS A 56 -20.62 -16.00 -1.36
N GLU A 57 -19.73 -16.73 -2.03
CA GLU A 57 -18.40 -17.07 -1.51
C GLU A 57 -17.52 -15.83 -1.39
N GLN A 58 -17.54 -14.93 -2.37
CA GLN A 58 -16.79 -13.67 -2.33
C GLN A 58 -17.30 -12.75 -1.22
N LEU A 59 -18.62 -12.66 -1.04
CA LEU A 59 -19.23 -11.92 0.07
C LEU A 59 -18.91 -12.55 1.43
N ALA A 60 -18.92 -13.88 1.54
CA ALA A 60 -18.58 -14.58 2.77
C ALA A 60 -17.10 -14.37 3.14
N ILE A 61 -16.18 -14.41 2.17
CA ILE A 61 -14.77 -14.10 2.38
C ILE A 61 -14.60 -12.65 2.85
N PHE A 62 -15.26 -11.69 2.19
CA PHE A 62 -15.20 -10.29 2.61
C PHE A 62 -15.70 -10.12 4.05
N ASN A 63 -16.84 -10.70 4.38
CA ASN A 63 -17.41 -10.63 5.73
C ASN A 63 -16.48 -11.27 6.78
N TYR A 64 -15.84 -12.39 6.45
CA TYR A 64 -14.83 -12.99 7.31
C TYR A 64 -13.63 -12.06 7.52
N LEU A 65 -13.08 -11.50 6.44
CA LEU A 65 -11.97 -10.54 6.53
C LEU A 65 -12.35 -9.31 7.36
N ASN A 66 -13.59 -8.82 7.21
CA ASN A 66 -14.12 -7.72 8.01
C ASN A 66 -14.06 -8.03 9.52
N THR A 67 -14.37 -9.25 9.94
CA THR A 67 -14.31 -9.62 11.37
C THR A 67 -12.90 -9.66 11.99
N ILE A 68 -11.85 -9.72 11.16
CA ILE A 68 -10.45 -9.79 11.64
C ILE A 68 -9.66 -8.51 11.36
N VAL A 69 -10.18 -7.62 10.51
CA VAL A 69 -9.58 -6.31 10.18
C VAL A 69 -10.28 -5.18 10.91
N SER A 70 -11.61 -5.20 10.98
CA SER A 70 -12.37 -4.01 11.36
C SER A 70 -12.34 -3.74 12.86
N HIS A 71 -12.25 -2.45 13.20
CA HIS A 71 -12.26 -1.96 14.57
C HIS A 71 -13.57 -2.27 15.31
N GLU A 72 -14.66 -2.54 14.58
CA GLU A 72 -15.94 -2.95 15.15
C GLU A 72 -15.82 -4.29 15.91
N TYR A 73 -14.94 -5.18 15.44
CA TYR A 73 -14.80 -6.53 15.99
C TYR A 73 -13.52 -6.70 16.82
N GLN A 74 -12.42 -6.03 16.42
CA GLN A 74 -11.14 -6.16 17.09
C GLN A 74 -10.33 -4.86 17.05
N PRO A 75 -9.54 -4.52 18.09
CA PRO A 75 -8.66 -3.36 18.04
C PRO A 75 -7.65 -3.44 16.89
N TYR A 76 -7.17 -2.29 16.37
CA TYR A 76 -6.23 -2.26 15.23
C TYR A 76 -4.95 -3.07 15.46
N GLY A 77 -4.43 -3.17 16.69
CA GLY A 77 -3.28 -4.02 17.01
C GLY A 77 -3.60 -5.52 17.04
N SER A 78 -4.86 -5.96 17.12
CA SER A 78 -5.19 -7.39 17.27
C SER A 78 -4.96 -8.18 15.98
N TRP A 79 -4.26 -9.30 16.09
CA TRP A 79 -4.05 -10.26 14.98
C TRP A 79 -4.77 -11.58 15.22
N THR A 80 -5.73 -11.59 16.14
CA THR A 80 -6.52 -12.78 16.48
C THR A 80 -7.30 -13.26 15.27
N GLY A 81 -7.17 -14.54 14.94
CA GLY A 81 -7.85 -15.15 13.79
C GLY A 81 -7.11 -15.04 12.46
N TRP A 82 -5.99 -14.32 12.40
CA TRP A 82 -5.16 -14.25 11.20
C TRP A 82 -4.36 -15.54 10.95
N ASN A 83 -4.09 -16.33 12.01
CA ASN A 83 -3.25 -17.55 11.95
C ASN A 83 -1.92 -17.30 11.20
N ALA A 84 -1.32 -16.15 11.48
CA ALA A 84 -0.17 -15.60 10.77
C ALA A 84 1.12 -15.63 11.62
N GLU A 85 1.18 -16.49 12.64
CA GLU A 85 2.28 -16.52 13.62
C GLU A 85 3.65 -16.80 12.99
N ASN A 86 3.66 -17.40 11.79
CA ASN A 86 4.88 -17.72 11.03
C ASN A 86 5.15 -16.75 9.86
N PHE A 87 4.32 -15.72 9.67
CA PHE A 87 4.44 -14.77 8.56
C PHE A 87 5.37 -13.61 8.97
N VAL A 88 6.66 -13.89 9.02
CA VAL A 88 7.68 -12.87 9.35
C VAL A 88 7.86 -11.90 8.20
N GLY A 89 7.66 -10.60 8.44
CA GLY A 89 7.91 -9.57 7.42
C GLY A 89 6.90 -9.55 6.27
N LEU A 90 5.69 -10.09 6.50
CA LEU A 90 4.67 -10.25 5.46
C LEU A 90 3.29 -9.66 5.77
N HIS A 91 3.04 -9.20 7.00
CA HIS A 91 1.72 -8.71 7.40
C HIS A 91 1.34 -7.44 6.65
N HIS A 92 2.29 -6.55 6.40
CA HIS A 92 2.04 -5.29 5.69
C HIS A 92 1.62 -5.52 4.23
N TYR A 93 2.17 -6.54 3.56
CA TYR A 93 1.74 -6.93 2.21
C TYR A 93 0.31 -7.48 2.21
N ALA A 94 -0.06 -8.28 3.21
CA ALA A 94 -1.42 -8.80 3.30
C ALA A 94 -2.44 -7.65 3.41
N LEU A 95 -2.15 -6.65 4.25
CA LEU A 95 -2.96 -5.44 4.38
C LEU A 95 -3.03 -4.65 3.06
N ALA A 96 -1.87 -4.39 2.44
CA ALA A 96 -1.80 -3.63 1.19
C ALA A 96 -2.56 -4.31 0.05
N PHE A 97 -2.37 -5.62 -0.15
CA PHE A 97 -3.06 -6.36 -1.21
C PHE A 97 -4.56 -6.48 -0.97
N MET A 98 -5.01 -6.57 0.29
CA MET A 98 -6.44 -6.48 0.61
C MET A 98 -7.00 -5.11 0.25
N ALA A 99 -6.28 -4.02 0.52
CA ALA A 99 -6.69 -2.67 0.14
C ALA A 99 -6.77 -2.51 -1.39
N TYR A 100 -5.84 -3.08 -2.15
CA TYR A 100 -5.82 -2.99 -3.62
C TYR A 100 -6.99 -3.75 -4.25
N ALA A 101 -7.26 -4.96 -3.76
CA ALA A 101 -8.43 -5.72 -4.17
C ALA A 101 -9.72 -4.96 -3.85
N THR A 102 -9.80 -4.37 -2.66
CA THR A 102 -10.95 -3.60 -2.19
C THR A 102 -11.18 -2.35 -3.03
N ALA A 103 -10.14 -1.57 -3.33
CA ALA A 103 -10.22 -0.40 -4.21
C ALA A 103 -10.71 -0.79 -5.62
N SER A 104 -10.30 -1.95 -6.13
CA SER A 104 -10.77 -2.45 -7.43
C SER A 104 -12.25 -2.80 -7.42
N PHE A 105 -12.75 -3.35 -6.30
CA PHE A 105 -14.18 -3.57 -6.12
C PHE A 105 -14.97 -2.26 -6.17
N PHE A 106 -14.41 -1.17 -5.62
CA PHE A 106 -15.08 0.13 -5.62
C PHE A 106 -15.10 0.77 -7.02
N GLU A 107 -14.02 0.66 -7.77
CA GLU A 107 -13.92 1.18 -9.14
C GLU A 107 -14.80 0.39 -10.12
N SER A 108 -14.85 -0.94 -9.98
CA SER A 108 -15.69 -1.80 -10.84
C SER A 108 -17.17 -1.78 -10.45
N THR A 109 -17.47 -1.55 -9.17
CA THR A 109 -18.83 -1.52 -8.65
C THR A 109 -19.02 -0.31 -7.71
N PRO A 110 -19.30 0.89 -8.27
CA PRO A 110 -19.62 2.09 -7.51
C PRO A 110 -20.60 1.93 -6.34
N GLY A 111 -21.55 0.99 -6.42
CA GLY A 111 -22.49 0.70 -5.32
C GLY A 111 -21.84 0.23 -4.02
N TYR A 112 -20.58 -0.22 -4.07
CA TYR A 112 -19.80 -0.58 -2.88
C TYR A 112 -19.04 0.59 -2.25
N ARG A 113 -19.15 1.82 -2.78
CA ARG A 113 -18.64 3.03 -2.11
C ARG A 113 -19.58 3.48 -0.99
N SER A 114 -19.92 2.58 -0.06
CA SER A 114 -20.78 2.84 1.10
C SER A 114 -19.96 3.00 2.38
N ASP A 115 -20.58 3.52 3.45
CA ASP A 115 -19.92 3.68 4.76
C ASP A 115 -19.32 2.37 5.28
N TYR A 116 -20.00 1.24 5.03
CA TYR A 116 -19.53 -0.08 5.45
C TYR A 116 -18.17 -0.42 4.85
N TYR A 117 -18.05 -0.34 3.52
CA TYR A 117 -16.81 -0.66 2.82
C TYR A 117 -15.74 0.42 3.00
N ARG A 118 -16.15 1.68 3.14
CA ARG A 118 -15.26 2.77 3.51
C ARG A 118 -14.57 2.49 4.84
N ASN A 119 -15.34 2.09 5.86
CA ASN A 119 -14.80 1.80 7.18
C ASN A 119 -13.81 0.63 7.11
N PHE A 120 -14.11 -0.42 6.37
CA PHE A 120 -13.15 -1.51 6.15
C PHE A 120 -11.83 -1.03 5.50
N ALA A 121 -11.91 -0.19 4.45
CA ALA A 121 -10.72 0.36 3.81
C ALA A 121 -9.91 1.28 4.75
N TYR A 122 -10.60 2.09 5.55
CA TYR A 122 -10.00 2.91 6.60
C TYR A 122 -9.30 2.05 7.67
N ASP A 123 -9.96 0.98 8.11
CA ASP A 123 -9.44 0.07 9.14
C ASP A 123 -8.17 -0.67 8.68
N LEU A 124 -8.06 -1.00 7.38
CA LEU A 124 -6.83 -1.52 6.79
C LEU A 124 -5.67 -0.51 6.91
N ILE A 125 -5.94 0.77 6.64
CA ILE A 125 -4.95 1.86 6.72
C ILE A 125 -4.52 2.07 8.19
N GLU A 126 -5.46 2.15 9.12
CA GLU A 126 -5.16 2.30 10.55
C GLU A 126 -4.35 1.11 11.08
N LYS A 127 -4.74 -0.11 10.70
CA LYS A 127 -4.02 -1.33 11.08
C LYS A 127 -2.58 -1.34 10.54
N MET A 128 -2.39 -0.95 9.28
CA MET A 128 -1.07 -0.83 8.61
C MET A 128 -0.12 0.11 9.35
N ASN A 129 -0.65 1.12 10.04
CA ASN A 129 0.11 2.18 10.73
C ASN A 129 0.10 2.04 12.26
N THR A 130 -0.16 0.85 12.79
CA THR A 130 -0.02 0.60 14.23
C THR A 130 1.45 0.66 14.66
N THR A 131 1.74 1.44 15.71
CA THR A 131 3.09 1.69 16.24
C THR A 131 3.33 1.03 17.60
N GLU A 132 4.59 0.79 17.94
CA GLU A 132 5.01 0.23 19.24
C GLU A 132 4.59 1.11 20.42
N ALA A 133 4.61 2.43 20.22
CA ALA A 133 4.27 3.39 21.25
C ALA A 133 2.82 3.24 21.75
N LEU A 134 1.90 2.83 20.86
CA LEU A 134 0.48 2.69 21.17
C LEU A 134 0.05 1.24 21.37
N TRP A 135 0.62 0.31 20.59
CA TRP A 135 0.17 -1.08 20.51
C TRP A 135 1.22 -2.09 20.94
N HIS A 136 2.39 -1.63 21.42
CA HIS A 136 3.47 -2.50 21.89
C HIS A 136 3.80 -3.60 20.85
N ASN A 137 3.90 -4.85 21.30
CA ASN A 137 4.26 -6.00 20.48
C ASN A 137 3.17 -6.42 19.46
N ASP A 138 1.97 -5.87 19.58
CA ASP A 138 0.86 -6.14 18.69
C ASP A 138 0.84 -5.21 17.46
N SER A 139 1.68 -4.18 17.46
CA SER A 139 1.84 -3.25 16.33
C SER A 139 2.40 -3.93 15.07
N VAL A 140 2.05 -3.39 13.90
CA VAL A 140 2.71 -3.70 12.62
C VAL A 140 4.20 -3.35 12.73
N GLU A 141 4.53 -2.19 13.30
CA GLU A 141 5.92 -1.77 13.54
C GLU A 141 6.74 -2.86 14.25
N PHE A 142 6.25 -3.40 15.38
CA PHE A 142 6.93 -4.46 16.11
C PHE A 142 6.99 -5.75 15.30
N ARG A 143 5.86 -6.21 14.79
CA ARG A 143 5.73 -7.52 14.13
C ARG A 143 6.49 -7.64 12.83
N GLU A 144 6.96 -6.54 12.27
CA GLU A 144 7.64 -6.54 10.97
C GLU A 144 9.07 -6.01 11.08
N TRP A 145 9.33 -5.02 11.95
CA TRP A 145 10.62 -4.34 12.01
C TRP A 145 11.31 -4.40 13.38
N ALA A 146 10.61 -4.14 14.49
CA ALA A 146 11.27 -4.00 15.80
C ALA A 146 11.43 -5.31 16.58
N ASN A 147 10.77 -6.39 16.16
CA ASN A 147 10.86 -7.67 16.85
C ASN A 147 12.30 -8.22 16.80
N PRO A 148 12.97 -8.41 17.95
CA PRO A 148 14.37 -8.82 18.02
C PRO A 148 14.63 -10.22 17.50
N ALA A 149 13.59 -11.04 17.29
CA ALA A 149 13.70 -12.34 16.66
C ALA A 149 14.02 -12.25 15.15
N TYR A 150 13.71 -11.11 14.52
CA TYR A 150 13.98 -10.87 13.11
C TYR A 150 15.31 -10.11 13.04
N GLY A 151 16.34 -10.72 12.45
CA GLY A 151 17.74 -10.25 12.51
C GLY A 151 18.03 -8.90 11.83
N PHE A 152 17.06 -8.00 11.68
CA PHE A 152 17.18 -6.64 11.16
C PHE A 152 17.89 -5.74 12.18
N THR A 153 19.18 -5.98 12.40
CA THR A 153 20.00 -5.25 13.38
C THR A 153 20.42 -3.84 12.94
N GLN A 154 20.06 -3.41 11.73
CA GLN A 154 20.53 -2.17 11.10
C GLN A 154 19.42 -1.28 10.54
N TYR A 155 18.18 -1.40 11.05
CA TYR A 155 17.05 -0.62 10.56
C TYR A 155 17.14 0.89 10.83
N HIS A 156 17.98 1.28 11.79
CA HIS A 156 18.34 2.67 12.06
C HIS A 156 19.73 2.96 11.51
N TYR A 157 19.76 3.52 10.31
CA TYR A 157 20.97 4.05 9.74
C TYR A 157 20.72 5.45 9.19
N PRO A 158 21.74 6.33 9.22
CA PRO A 158 22.82 6.34 10.20
C PRO A 158 22.27 6.38 11.64
N ASN A 159 23.17 6.19 12.60
CA ASN A 159 22.85 5.88 13.99
C ASN A 159 21.78 6.81 14.59
N ALA A 160 20.64 6.26 15.03
CA ALA A 160 19.54 7.02 15.66
C ALA A 160 19.96 7.81 16.93
N THR A 161 21.13 7.53 17.50
CA THR A 161 21.67 8.25 18.66
C THR A 161 22.60 9.41 18.30
N ASN A 162 22.94 9.61 17.02
CA ASN A 162 23.73 10.76 16.56
C ASN A 162 22.83 11.77 15.85
N SER A 163 22.47 12.85 16.55
CA SER A 163 21.60 13.92 16.01
C SER A 163 22.21 14.73 14.85
N SER A 164 23.49 14.50 14.54
CA SER A 164 24.19 15.16 13.42
C SER A 164 24.14 14.32 12.14
N ASP A 165 23.77 13.06 12.26
CA ASP A 165 23.65 12.15 11.12
C ASP A 165 22.28 12.30 10.47
N LEU A 166 22.25 12.20 9.13
CA LEU A 166 21.02 12.28 8.34
C LEU A 166 20.06 11.17 8.73
N TYR A 167 18.90 11.44 9.32
CA TYR A 167 17.95 10.38 9.66
C TYR A 167 17.43 9.69 8.39
N VAL A 168 17.81 8.44 8.14
CA VAL A 168 17.26 7.64 7.02
C VAL A 168 16.57 6.34 7.44
N GLY A 169 16.37 6.09 8.74
CA GLY A 169 15.78 4.85 9.26
C GLY A 169 14.42 5.04 9.92
N GLY A 170 13.89 3.98 10.53
CA GLY A 170 12.62 4.01 11.28
C GLY A 170 11.38 3.64 10.45
N PHE A 171 10.32 3.24 11.15
CA PHE A 171 9.12 2.64 10.56
C PHE A 171 8.54 3.46 9.40
N ARG A 172 8.52 4.78 9.60
CA ARG A 172 8.00 5.79 8.67
C ARG A 172 9.10 6.63 8.03
N GLY A 173 10.38 6.27 8.19
CA GLY A 173 11.50 7.05 7.67
C GLY A 173 11.58 7.04 6.13
N PRO A 174 12.57 7.74 5.56
CA PRO A 174 12.76 7.80 4.11
C PRO A 174 13.31 6.50 3.52
N ALA A 175 13.95 5.60 4.29
CA ALA A 175 14.08 4.19 3.89
C ALA A 175 12.78 3.42 4.16
N ASN A 176 12.75 2.10 4.03
CA ASN A 176 11.50 1.32 4.16
C ASN A 176 10.46 1.67 3.08
N ILE A 177 10.93 1.94 1.86
CA ILE A 177 10.08 2.36 0.74
C ILE A 177 8.93 1.40 0.45
N MET A 178 9.11 0.12 0.77
CA MET A 178 8.08 -0.89 0.57
C MET A 178 6.87 -0.64 1.45
N TRP A 179 7.07 -0.36 2.74
CA TRP A 179 5.96 -0.03 3.63
C TRP A 179 5.41 1.36 3.33
N THR A 180 6.27 2.38 3.20
CA THR A 180 5.81 3.76 2.97
C THR A 180 5.05 3.88 1.65
N GLY A 181 5.56 3.25 0.58
CA GLY A 181 4.90 3.19 -0.72
C GLY A 181 3.56 2.46 -0.67
N HIS A 182 3.50 1.29 -0.01
CA HIS A 182 2.24 0.58 0.15
C HIS A 182 1.22 1.38 0.97
N TYR A 183 1.65 1.98 2.09
CA TYR A 183 0.80 2.74 2.99
C TYR A 183 0.22 4.01 2.33
N ALA A 184 1.07 4.78 1.65
CA ALA A 184 0.64 5.93 0.85
C ALA A 184 -0.35 5.53 -0.24
N LEU A 185 -0.07 4.46 -0.99
CA LEU A 185 -0.97 3.98 -2.03
C LEU A 185 -2.32 3.51 -1.45
N MET A 186 -2.35 2.89 -0.27
CA MET A 186 -3.60 2.54 0.41
C MET A 186 -4.44 3.80 0.70
N MET A 187 -3.81 4.86 1.21
CA MET A 187 -4.46 6.13 1.51
C MET A 187 -4.95 6.86 0.24
N GLU A 188 -4.16 6.88 -0.83
CA GLU A 188 -4.56 7.50 -2.10
C GLU A 188 -5.73 6.75 -2.76
N LEU A 189 -5.73 5.41 -2.73
CA LEU A 189 -6.85 4.61 -3.23
C LEU A 189 -8.12 4.84 -2.42
N TYR A 190 -7.99 5.06 -1.11
CA TYR A 190 -9.10 5.47 -0.25
C TYR A 190 -9.62 6.87 -0.64
N GLU A 191 -8.73 7.86 -0.79
CA GLU A 191 -9.11 9.21 -1.19
C GLU A 191 -9.73 9.25 -2.59
N ARG A 192 -9.18 8.52 -3.56
CA ARG A 192 -9.76 8.39 -4.90
C ARG A 192 -11.21 7.91 -4.87
N ASN A 193 -11.54 6.98 -3.98
CA ASN A 193 -12.87 6.37 -3.93
C ASN A 193 -13.89 7.14 -3.10
N PHE A 194 -13.44 7.88 -2.07
CA PHE A 194 -14.34 8.50 -1.08
C PHE A 194 -14.23 10.02 -0.99
N LEU A 195 -13.12 10.61 -1.46
CA LEU A 195 -12.88 12.06 -1.56
C LEU A 195 -13.17 12.81 -0.25
N LEU A 196 -12.59 12.34 0.85
CA LEU A 196 -12.83 12.91 2.19
C LEU A 196 -11.78 13.93 2.61
N GLY A 197 -10.59 13.89 2.01
CA GLY A 197 -9.48 14.78 2.28
C GLY A 197 -8.78 14.56 3.63
N ASN A 198 -9.20 13.56 4.41
CA ASN A 198 -8.67 13.29 5.75
C ASN A 198 -7.30 12.59 5.74
N MET A 199 -6.88 12.01 4.61
CA MET A 199 -5.56 11.40 4.45
C MET A 199 -4.58 12.31 3.71
N THR A 200 -5.06 13.41 3.12
CA THR A 200 -4.26 14.25 2.21
C THR A 200 -2.97 14.77 2.86
N SER A 201 -3.03 15.27 4.11
CA SER A 201 -1.83 15.78 4.79
C SER A 201 -0.75 14.71 5.02
N GLU A 202 -1.18 13.46 5.20
CA GLU A 202 -0.29 12.33 5.43
C GLU A 202 0.32 11.86 4.10
N ILE A 203 -0.47 11.76 3.04
CA ILE A 203 0.02 11.45 1.69
C ILE A 203 1.03 12.52 1.23
N ASP A 204 0.69 13.82 1.37
CA ASP A 204 1.57 14.94 1.06
C ASP A 204 2.92 14.84 1.77
N TRP A 205 2.93 14.31 3.00
CA TRP A 205 4.15 14.13 3.76
C TRP A 205 5.05 13.08 3.11
N PHE A 206 4.52 11.90 2.79
CA PHE A 206 5.29 10.83 2.15
C PHE A 206 5.82 11.22 0.77
N VAL A 207 4.99 11.83 -0.09
CA VAL A 207 5.42 12.23 -1.44
C VAL A 207 6.54 13.27 -1.38
N ARG A 208 6.43 14.25 -0.46
CA ARG A 208 7.50 15.24 -0.23
C ARG A 208 8.76 14.61 0.34
N ASP A 209 8.62 13.68 1.27
CA ASP A 209 9.75 12.97 1.86
C ASP A 209 10.52 12.15 0.82
N TRP A 210 9.81 11.42 -0.04
CA TRP A 210 10.40 10.72 -1.17
C TRP A 210 11.07 11.68 -2.16
N ASN A 211 10.42 12.80 -2.49
CA ASN A 211 11.00 13.78 -3.40
C ASN A 211 12.30 14.36 -2.83
N ASN A 212 12.31 14.72 -1.55
CA ASN A 212 13.51 15.17 -0.86
C ASN A 212 14.58 14.08 -0.86
N THR A 213 14.19 12.82 -0.66
CA THR A 213 15.09 11.67 -0.65
C THR A 213 15.75 11.43 -2.00
N LEU A 214 15.03 11.66 -3.10
CA LEU A 214 15.48 11.40 -4.46
C LEU A 214 16.23 12.57 -5.10
N THR A 215 15.97 13.80 -4.67
CA THR A 215 16.48 15.01 -5.32
C THR A 215 17.48 15.79 -4.48
N THR A 216 17.65 15.43 -3.20
CA THR A 216 18.55 16.15 -2.28
C THR A 216 19.56 15.24 -1.58
N ASP A 217 20.56 15.85 -0.95
CA ASP A 217 21.49 15.19 -0.04
C ASP A 217 20.89 14.89 1.35
N GLY A 218 19.61 15.16 1.55
CA GLY A 218 18.90 15.01 2.82
C GLY A 218 19.03 16.23 3.77
N TYR A 219 19.90 17.18 3.44
CA TYR A 219 20.03 18.48 4.12
C TYR A 219 19.40 19.62 3.31
N GLY A 220 18.73 19.29 2.21
CA GLY A 220 18.05 20.24 1.32
C GLY A 220 18.91 20.76 0.17
N ASN A 221 20.15 20.29 0.00
CA ASN A 221 20.95 20.63 -1.18
C ASN A 221 20.66 19.65 -2.31
N ALA A 222 20.47 20.16 -3.52
CA ALA A 222 20.22 19.31 -4.69
C ALA A 222 21.37 18.31 -4.91
N LYS A 223 21.02 17.04 -5.17
CA LYS A 223 21.98 15.96 -5.39
C LYS A 223 21.40 14.93 -6.37
N GLU A 224 22.12 14.69 -7.46
CA GLU A 224 21.76 13.64 -8.41
C GLU A 224 21.74 12.27 -7.74
N GLY A 225 20.69 11.50 -8.01
CA GLY A 225 20.43 10.21 -7.37
C GLY A 225 20.06 10.29 -5.88
N GLY A 226 19.94 11.49 -5.32
CA GLY A 226 19.43 11.74 -3.98
C GLY A 226 20.35 11.28 -2.86
N ILE A 227 19.75 11.04 -1.69
CA ILE A 227 20.44 10.61 -0.47
C ILE A 227 21.27 9.35 -0.75
N PHE A 228 20.69 8.41 -1.49
CA PHE A 228 21.28 7.10 -1.78
C PHE A 228 22.13 7.05 -3.06
N GLY A 229 22.15 8.11 -3.87
CA GLY A 229 22.97 8.24 -5.09
C GLY A 229 22.55 7.37 -6.27
N VAL A 230 21.40 6.69 -6.18
CA VAL A 230 20.91 5.74 -7.18
C VAL A 230 19.54 6.11 -7.76
N GLY A 231 18.95 7.23 -7.32
CA GLY A 231 17.63 7.70 -7.80
C GLY A 231 16.48 6.75 -7.47
N LEU A 232 16.69 5.87 -6.49
CA LEU A 232 15.70 4.95 -5.94
C LEU A 232 15.88 4.91 -4.43
N ILE A 233 14.80 4.55 -3.75
CA ILE A 233 14.74 4.50 -2.30
C ILE A 233 14.90 3.04 -1.86
N PRO A 234 15.73 2.74 -0.85
CA PRO A 234 15.93 1.38 -0.37
C PRO A 234 14.78 0.89 0.55
N CYS A 235 14.60 -0.43 0.61
CA CYS A 235 13.64 -1.06 1.54
C CYS A 235 14.33 -1.22 2.90
N GLU A 236 15.45 -1.95 2.95
CA GLU A 236 16.42 -1.90 4.05
C GLU A 236 17.60 -1.01 3.69
N PRO A 237 18.29 -0.35 4.64
CA PRO A 237 19.41 0.53 4.34
C PRO A 237 20.41 -0.09 3.34
N TYR A 238 20.67 0.65 2.24
CA TYR A 238 21.54 0.27 1.11
C TYR A 238 21.06 -0.84 0.18
N ILE A 239 19.90 -1.46 0.44
CA ILE A 239 19.35 -2.49 -0.44
C ILE A 239 18.18 -1.91 -1.22
N VAL A 240 18.43 -1.67 -2.50
CA VAL A 240 17.43 -1.16 -3.43
C VAL A 240 16.83 -2.30 -4.22
N PHE A 241 15.50 -2.31 -4.25
CA PHE A 241 14.70 -3.26 -5.00
C PHE A 241 13.77 -2.48 -5.92
N VAL A 242 13.86 -2.78 -7.23
CA VAL A 242 13.01 -2.14 -8.25
C VAL A 242 11.53 -2.38 -7.93
N GLN A 243 11.18 -3.58 -7.47
CA GLN A 243 9.80 -3.90 -7.13
C GLN A 243 9.27 -3.04 -5.97
N CYS A 244 10.08 -2.73 -4.96
CA CYS A 244 9.62 -1.86 -3.88
C CYS A 244 9.40 -0.43 -4.35
N ASN A 245 10.15 0.03 -5.35
CA ASN A 245 10.03 1.40 -5.90
C ASN A 245 8.92 1.52 -6.95
N SER A 246 8.48 0.42 -7.57
CA SER A 246 7.35 0.47 -8.51
C SER A 246 6.04 0.94 -7.87
N ILE A 247 5.85 0.64 -6.58
CA ILE A 247 4.66 1.04 -5.80
C ILE A 247 4.60 2.55 -5.53
N PRO A 248 5.61 3.20 -4.91
CA PRO A 248 5.60 4.64 -4.69
C PRO A 248 5.68 5.45 -5.99
N ILE A 249 6.27 4.91 -7.08
CA ILE A 249 6.20 5.55 -8.40
C ILE A 249 4.74 5.64 -8.87
N TYR A 250 4.02 4.52 -8.80
CA TYR A 250 2.60 4.49 -9.12
C TYR A 250 1.77 5.38 -8.18
N ALA A 251 2.09 5.38 -6.88
CA ALA A 251 1.47 6.28 -5.91
C ALA A 251 1.70 7.76 -6.29
N THR A 252 2.94 8.13 -6.67
CA THR A 252 3.25 9.49 -7.11
C THR A 252 2.44 9.90 -8.35
N GLU A 253 2.26 9.00 -9.31
CA GLU A 253 1.40 9.26 -10.48
C GLU A 253 -0.07 9.45 -10.10
N LEU A 254 -0.58 8.62 -9.19
CA LEU A 254 -1.94 8.75 -8.67
C LEU A 254 -2.12 10.04 -7.86
N TYR A 255 -1.12 10.42 -7.06
CA TYR A 255 -1.09 11.67 -6.32
C TYR A 255 -1.14 12.89 -7.24
N ASP A 256 -0.31 12.92 -8.28
CA ASP A 256 -0.36 13.97 -9.31
C ASP A 256 -1.76 14.07 -9.93
N ASN A 257 -2.40 12.93 -10.21
CA ASN A 257 -3.75 12.90 -10.74
C ASN A 257 -4.82 13.43 -9.77
N LEU A 258 -4.74 13.07 -8.49
CA LEU A 258 -5.72 13.44 -7.47
C LEU A 258 -5.62 14.92 -7.08
N TYR A 259 -4.41 15.46 -7.02
CA TYR A 259 -4.14 16.77 -6.43
C TYR A 259 -3.62 17.81 -7.43
N GLY A 260 -3.42 17.43 -8.69
CA GLY A 260 -2.95 18.35 -9.74
C GLY A 260 -1.50 18.81 -9.53
N THR A 261 -0.67 17.94 -8.96
CA THR A 261 0.78 18.16 -8.85
C THR A 261 1.52 17.57 -10.05
N HIS A 262 2.84 17.78 -10.10
CA HIS A 262 3.68 17.42 -11.24
C HIS A 262 5.00 16.77 -10.78
N TYR A 263 4.96 15.88 -9.80
CA TYR A 263 6.16 15.18 -9.33
C TYR A 263 6.72 14.21 -10.39
N MET A 264 5.85 13.50 -11.10
CA MET A 264 6.25 12.62 -12.21
C MET A 264 6.84 13.41 -13.37
N GLU A 265 6.13 14.46 -13.85
CA GLU A 265 6.61 15.32 -14.95
C GLU A 265 7.82 16.18 -14.55
N GLY A 266 7.96 16.49 -13.26
CA GLY A 266 9.10 17.20 -12.69
C GLY A 266 10.36 16.35 -12.57
N GLY A 267 10.30 15.06 -12.94
CA GLY A 267 11.44 14.17 -13.00
C GLY A 267 11.88 13.59 -11.65
N MET A 268 10.97 13.52 -10.66
CA MET A 268 11.26 12.98 -9.33
C MET A 268 11.92 11.60 -9.37
N TRP A 269 11.51 10.74 -10.31
CA TRP A 269 11.97 9.36 -10.43
C TRP A 269 12.93 9.12 -11.61
N ASP A 270 13.25 10.14 -12.42
CA ASP A 270 13.96 9.99 -13.71
C ASP A 270 15.37 9.42 -13.58
N TYR A 271 16.08 9.71 -12.49
CA TYR A 271 17.45 9.22 -12.31
C TYR A 271 17.50 7.70 -12.11
N GLY A 272 16.46 7.12 -11.51
CA GLY A 272 16.38 5.70 -11.16
C GLY A 272 15.75 4.81 -12.23
N LEU A 273 15.18 5.40 -13.28
CA LEU A 273 14.46 4.75 -14.39
C LEU A 273 15.30 4.71 -15.67
#